data_AF-A0A0B8NUV9-F1
#
_entry.id   AF-A0A0B8NUV9-F1
#
_cell.length_a   1.000
_cell.length_b   1.000
_cell.length_c   1.000
_cell.angle_alpha   90.00
_cell.angle_beta   90.00
_cell.angle_gamma   90.00
#
_symmetry.space_group_name_H-M   'P 1'
#
loop_
_entity.id
_entity.type
_entity.pdbx_description
1 polymer ?
#
loop_
_entity_poly.entity_id
_entity_poly.type
_entity_poly.pdbx_seq_one_letter_code
_entity_poly.pdbx_strand_id
1 'polypeptide(L)'
;MRIAFMPWNGYNFEDSILVSERVVQEDRFTTIHIQELSCVARDTKLGSEEITADIPNVGEAALSKLDESGIVYIGAEVKGGDILVGKVTPKGETQLTPEEKLLRAIFGEKASDVKDTSLRVPNSVSGTIIDVQVFTRDGVEKDKRALEIEQMQLKEAKKDLTEEFQILEGGLLNRVRAVLIAGGYSEAKLDATDRKKWLELTLEDDALQSQLEQMAEQYDELKAEFDKKFETKRRKITQGDDLAPGVLKIVKVYLAVKRRIQPGDKMAGRHGNKGVISKINPVEDMPYDEKGQPVDIVLNPLGVPSRMNIGQILEVHLGLAAKGIGDKINQMVKEQQELAKFRESYRRFTI
;
A
#
# COMPACT_ATOMS: atom_id res chain seq x y z
N MET A 1 25.76 0.48 -1.93
CA MET A 1 26.12 1.76 -2.57
C MET A 1 27.63 1.86 -2.60
N ARG A 2 28.18 2.55 -3.59
CA ARG A 2 29.61 2.81 -3.68
C ARG A 2 29.92 4.11 -2.94
N ILE A 3 30.80 4.03 -1.94
CA ILE A 3 31.13 5.16 -1.07
C ILE A 3 32.61 5.50 -1.24
N ALA A 4 32.96 6.79 -1.23
CA ALA A 4 34.34 7.26 -1.14
C ALA A 4 34.53 8.18 0.07
N PHE A 5 35.66 8.02 0.77
CA PHE A 5 36.09 8.92 1.82
C PHE A 5 37.11 9.92 1.26
N MET A 6 36.65 11.14 0.95
CA MET A 6 37.52 12.22 0.48
C MET A 6 36.83 13.56 0.69
N PRO A 7 37.57 14.67 0.93
CA PRO A 7 36.95 16.00 0.93
C PRO A 7 36.45 16.34 -0.49
N TRP A 8 35.28 16.99 -0.59
CA TRP A 8 34.71 17.40 -1.86
C TRP A 8 34.12 18.80 -1.81
N ASN A 9 34.92 19.82 -2.19
CA ASN A 9 34.52 21.22 -2.34
C ASN A 9 33.68 21.80 -1.16
N GLY A 10 33.88 21.30 0.05
CA GLY A 10 33.11 21.69 1.24
C GLY A 10 31.67 21.13 1.32
N TYR A 11 31.19 20.39 0.32
CA TYR A 11 29.83 19.82 0.36
C TYR A 11 29.68 18.70 1.39
N ASN A 12 30.77 18.03 1.77
CA ASN A 12 30.78 17.07 2.86
C ASN A 12 31.46 17.65 4.13
N PHE A 13 31.30 18.96 4.37
CA PHE A 13 31.81 19.59 5.59
C PHE A 13 31.11 19.04 6.85
N GLU A 14 31.87 18.88 7.93
CA GLU A 14 31.44 18.20 9.16
C GLU A 14 30.82 16.82 8.87
N ASP A 15 29.51 16.71 9.12
CA ASP A 15 28.69 15.51 8.96
C ASP A 15 27.82 15.57 7.71
N SER A 16 28.05 16.53 6.82
CA SER A 16 27.30 16.63 5.58
C SER A 16 27.65 15.48 4.63
N ILE A 17 26.66 15.01 3.89
CA ILE A 17 26.79 13.89 2.95
C ILE A 17 26.50 14.42 1.54
N LEU A 18 27.41 14.15 0.61
CA LEU A 18 27.18 14.37 -0.81
C LEU A 18 26.64 13.09 -1.43
N VAL A 19 25.56 13.20 -2.19
CA VAL A 19 24.89 12.06 -2.83
C VAL A 19 24.88 12.26 -4.36
N SER A 20 25.08 11.19 -5.12
CA SER A 20 24.93 11.22 -6.58
C SER A 20 23.47 11.24 -7.00
N GLU A 21 23.16 11.96 -8.07
CA GLU A 21 21.86 11.93 -8.75
C GLU A 21 21.47 10.51 -9.17
N ARG A 22 22.45 9.65 -9.50
CA ARG A 22 22.21 8.23 -9.82
C ARG A 22 21.38 7.52 -8.75
N VAL A 23 21.61 7.84 -7.48
CA VAL A 23 20.89 7.24 -6.35
C VAL A 23 19.41 7.61 -6.38
N VAL A 24 19.11 8.84 -6.79
CA VAL A 24 17.75 9.36 -6.95
C VAL A 24 17.08 8.74 -8.18
N GLN A 25 17.81 8.64 -9.29
CA GLN A 25 17.33 8.03 -10.53
C GLN A 25 16.99 6.55 -10.36
N GLU A 26 17.80 5.81 -9.60
CA GLU A 26 17.57 4.40 -9.25
C GLU A 26 16.49 4.22 -8.16
N ASP A 27 15.85 5.30 -7.68
CA ASP A 27 14.77 5.31 -6.66
C ASP A 27 15.13 4.52 -5.37
N ARG A 28 16.42 4.41 -5.03
CA ARG A 28 16.92 3.48 -3.98
C ARG A 28 16.53 3.85 -2.57
N PHE A 29 16.42 5.15 -2.30
CA PHE A 29 16.01 5.70 -1.01
C PHE A 29 14.64 6.38 -1.08
N THR A 30 13.85 6.02 -2.08
CA THR A 30 12.50 6.53 -2.18
C THR A 30 11.59 5.77 -1.23
N THR A 31 10.95 6.48 -0.32
CA THR A 31 10.06 5.91 0.69
C THR A 31 8.59 6.09 0.31
N ILE A 32 7.78 5.09 0.64
CA ILE A 32 6.33 5.17 0.50
C ILE A 32 5.76 5.50 1.89
N HIS A 33 5.14 6.67 2.00
CA HIS A 33 4.43 7.09 3.20
C HIS A 33 2.94 6.98 2.97
N ILE A 34 2.25 6.20 3.78
CA ILE A 34 0.79 6.13 3.76
C ILE A 34 0.28 7.01 4.88
N GLN A 35 -0.50 8.02 4.53
CA GLN A 35 -1.15 8.94 5.47
C GLN A 35 -2.65 8.65 5.49
N GLU A 36 -3.19 8.47 6.70
CA GLU A 36 -4.64 8.41 6.92
C GLU A 36 -5.15 9.82 7.20
N LEU A 37 -6.05 10.31 6.35
CA LEU A 37 -6.76 11.56 6.54
C LEU A 37 -8.23 11.23 6.79
N SER A 38 -8.83 11.80 7.82
CA SER A 38 -10.24 11.52 8.17
C SER A 38 -11.10 12.78 8.12
N CYS A 39 -12.28 12.63 7.53
CA CYS A 39 -13.35 13.61 7.52
C CYS A 39 -14.48 13.07 8.40
N VAL A 40 -14.99 13.89 9.32
CA VAL A 40 -16.06 13.50 10.25
C VAL A 40 -17.24 14.42 10.03
N ALA A 41 -18.38 13.85 9.66
CA ALA A 41 -19.66 14.56 9.58
C ALA A 41 -20.41 14.38 10.90
N ARG A 42 -20.78 15.50 11.52
CA ARG A 42 -21.43 15.52 12.85
C ARG A 42 -22.80 16.15 12.78
N ASP A 43 -23.65 15.75 13.71
CA ASP A 43 -24.88 16.47 13.98
C ASP A 43 -24.57 17.69 14.87
N THR A 44 -25.00 18.87 14.44
CA THR A 44 -24.79 20.12 15.16
C THR A 44 -26.13 20.73 15.56
N LYS A 45 -26.12 21.66 16.51
CA LYS A 45 -27.36 22.33 16.96
C LYS A 45 -28.10 23.08 15.84
N LEU A 46 -27.39 23.48 14.79
CA LEU A 46 -27.94 24.21 13.64
C LEU A 46 -28.41 23.28 12.52
N GLY A 47 -28.12 21.98 12.62
CA GLY A 47 -28.43 20.97 11.63
C GLY A 47 -27.27 19.99 11.44
N SER A 48 -27.55 18.91 10.73
CA SER A 48 -26.56 17.89 10.38
C SER A 48 -25.55 18.41 9.36
N GLU A 49 -24.27 18.10 9.57
CA GLU A 49 -23.26 18.26 8.51
C GLU A 49 -23.43 17.15 7.46
N GLU A 50 -23.30 17.55 6.20
CA GLU A 50 -23.49 16.63 5.07
C GLU A 50 -22.19 16.49 4.28
N ILE A 51 -21.97 15.28 3.76
CA ILE A 51 -20.90 14.98 2.80
C ILE A 51 -21.55 15.04 1.42
N THR A 52 -21.13 16.01 0.62
CA THR A 52 -21.73 16.28 -0.70
C THR A 52 -20.71 16.92 -1.63
N ALA A 53 -20.90 16.73 -2.93
CA ALA A 53 -20.13 17.40 -3.97
C ALA A 53 -20.57 18.85 -4.21
N ASP A 54 -21.73 19.26 -3.70
CA ASP A 54 -22.24 20.63 -3.83
C ASP A 54 -21.60 21.54 -2.76
N ILE A 55 -20.42 22.09 -3.10
CA ILE A 55 -19.61 22.89 -2.18
C ILE A 55 -19.67 24.36 -2.61
N PRO A 56 -20.05 25.30 -1.73
CA PRO A 56 -20.16 26.71 -2.09
C PRO A 56 -18.78 27.32 -2.39
N ASN A 57 -18.73 28.23 -3.36
CA ASN A 57 -17.54 29.01 -3.75
C ASN A 57 -16.35 28.17 -4.27
N VAL A 58 -16.61 26.95 -4.74
CA VAL A 58 -15.59 26.07 -5.35
C VAL A 58 -15.87 25.91 -6.85
N GLY A 59 -14.86 26.12 -7.69
CA GLY A 59 -14.99 25.94 -9.14
C GLY A 59 -15.03 24.48 -9.56
N GLU A 60 -15.64 24.18 -10.71
CA GLU A 60 -15.80 22.82 -11.26
C GLU A 60 -14.49 22.04 -11.38
N ALA A 61 -13.36 22.74 -11.63
CA ALA A 61 -12.05 22.10 -11.72
C ALA A 61 -11.66 21.35 -10.44
N ALA A 62 -12.01 21.87 -9.27
CA ALA A 62 -11.74 21.21 -7.99
C ALA A 62 -12.73 20.08 -7.69
N LEU A 63 -13.95 20.15 -8.24
CA LEU A 63 -14.97 19.11 -8.12
C LEU A 63 -14.72 17.92 -9.06
N SER A 64 -13.94 18.11 -10.13
CA SER A 64 -13.66 17.07 -11.13
C SER A 64 -13.09 15.76 -10.58
N LYS A 65 -12.43 15.81 -9.40
CA LYS A 65 -11.82 14.65 -8.74
C LYS A 65 -12.74 13.96 -7.74
N LEU A 66 -13.89 14.56 -7.44
CA LEU A 66 -14.89 14.04 -6.51
C LEU A 66 -15.96 13.27 -7.28
N ASP A 67 -16.49 12.24 -6.64
CA ASP A 67 -17.68 11.53 -7.11
C ASP A 67 -18.97 12.31 -6.81
N GLU A 68 -20.12 11.76 -7.23
CA GLU A 68 -21.44 12.34 -6.96
C GLU A 68 -21.74 12.48 -5.44
N SER A 69 -21.08 11.70 -4.59
CA SER A 69 -21.23 11.76 -3.13
C SER A 69 -20.26 12.76 -2.48
N GLY A 70 -19.39 13.42 -3.26
CA GLY A 70 -18.40 14.37 -2.76
C GLY A 70 -17.12 13.71 -2.23
N ILE A 71 -16.81 12.48 -2.62
CA ILE A 71 -15.64 11.72 -2.16
C ILE A 71 -14.66 11.50 -3.32
N VAL A 72 -13.37 11.63 -3.06
CA VAL A 72 -12.32 11.44 -4.08
C VAL A 72 -12.28 10.01 -4.63
N TYR A 73 -11.99 9.88 -5.94
CA TYR A 73 -11.78 8.57 -6.57
C TYR A 73 -10.49 7.89 -6.11
N ILE A 74 -10.56 6.56 -5.95
CA ILE A 74 -9.38 5.72 -5.72
C ILE A 74 -8.50 5.75 -6.98
N GLY A 75 -7.20 5.99 -6.82
CA GLY A 75 -6.24 6.16 -7.92
C GLY A 75 -6.05 7.60 -8.38
N ALA A 76 -6.81 8.56 -7.87
CA ALA A 76 -6.62 9.98 -8.22
C ALA A 76 -5.29 10.52 -7.68
N GLU A 77 -4.55 11.25 -8.52
CA GLU A 77 -3.39 12.03 -8.08
C GLU A 77 -3.83 13.40 -7.56
N VAL A 78 -3.43 13.71 -6.33
CA VAL A 78 -3.84 14.92 -5.62
C VAL A 78 -2.62 15.74 -5.19
N LYS A 79 -2.81 17.06 -5.17
CA LYS A 79 -1.82 18.04 -4.73
C LYS A 79 -2.35 18.79 -3.50
N GLY A 80 -1.45 19.45 -2.77
CA GLY A 80 -1.82 20.27 -1.62
C GLY A 80 -2.92 21.28 -1.98
N GLY A 81 -3.97 21.31 -1.17
CA GLY A 81 -5.15 22.17 -1.39
C GLY A 81 -6.32 21.51 -2.14
N ASP A 82 -6.10 20.37 -2.82
CA ASP A 82 -7.17 19.60 -3.45
C ASP A 82 -8.15 19.07 -2.40
N ILE A 83 -9.43 18.99 -2.77
CA ILE A 83 -10.49 18.47 -1.89
C ILE A 83 -10.51 16.95 -1.98
N LEU A 84 -10.47 16.29 -0.82
CA LEU A 84 -10.57 14.84 -0.69
C LEU A 84 -11.98 14.38 -0.37
N VAL A 85 -12.66 15.13 0.51
CA VAL A 85 -14.03 14.86 0.93
C VAL A 85 -14.74 16.20 1.08
N GLY A 86 -15.74 16.44 0.24
CA GLY A 86 -16.63 17.57 0.31
C GLY A 86 -17.48 17.50 1.57
N LYS A 87 -17.40 18.53 2.42
CA LYS A 87 -18.21 18.62 3.64
C LYS A 87 -18.80 20.01 3.75
N VAL A 88 -20.11 20.06 3.97
CA VAL A 88 -20.85 21.30 4.19
C VAL A 88 -21.42 21.31 5.60
N THR A 89 -21.26 22.45 6.27
CA THR A 89 -21.83 22.67 7.60
C THR A 89 -22.92 23.73 7.50
N PRO A 90 -24.13 23.49 8.03
CA PRO A 90 -25.16 24.52 8.08
C PRO A 90 -24.68 25.70 8.91
N LYS A 91 -24.82 26.91 8.36
CA LYS A 91 -24.41 28.16 8.97
C LYS A 91 -25.66 28.88 9.46
N GLY A 92 -25.61 29.41 10.67
CA GLY A 92 -26.64 30.33 11.15
C GLY A 92 -26.66 31.62 10.34
N GLU A 93 -27.81 32.28 10.30
CA GLU A 93 -27.99 33.54 9.58
C GLU A 93 -27.07 34.62 10.18
N THR A 94 -26.01 34.98 9.44
CA THR A 94 -25.10 36.06 9.83
C THR A 94 -25.67 37.39 9.36
N GLN A 95 -25.80 38.35 10.27
CA GLN A 95 -26.13 39.73 9.91
C GLN A 95 -24.98 40.30 9.07
N LEU A 96 -25.22 40.41 7.75
CA LEU A 96 -24.30 41.04 6.81
C LEU A 96 -24.22 42.55 7.06
N THR A 97 -23.05 43.14 6.80
CA THR A 97 -22.90 44.60 6.83
C THR A 97 -23.65 45.25 5.67
N PRO A 98 -24.00 46.55 5.74
CA PRO A 98 -24.67 47.24 4.64
C PRO A 98 -23.93 47.12 3.30
N GLU A 99 -22.59 47.11 3.32
CA GLU A 99 -21.74 46.95 2.14
C GLU A 99 -21.89 45.56 1.51
N GLU A 100 -21.87 44.49 2.31
CA GLU A 100 -22.09 43.11 1.84
C GLU A 100 -23.51 42.89 1.31
N LYS A 101 -24.51 43.53 1.96
CA LYS A 101 -25.89 43.52 1.47
C LYS A 101 -26.02 44.21 0.11
N LEU A 102 -25.34 45.34 -0.06
CA LEU A 102 -25.31 46.04 -1.35
C LEU A 102 -24.61 45.20 -2.42
N LEU A 103 -23.48 44.56 -2.08
CA LEU A 103 -22.72 43.69 -2.99
C LEU A 103 -23.58 42.51 -3.46
N ARG A 104 -24.29 41.83 -2.54
CA ARG A 104 -25.25 40.77 -2.90
C ARG A 104 -26.41 41.28 -3.76
N ALA A 105 -26.92 42.48 -3.48
CA ALA A 105 -28.00 43.06 -4.28
C ALA A 105 -27.55 43.40 -5.72
N ILE A 106 -26.29 43.80 -5.90
CA ILE A 106 -25.70 44.11 -7.21
C ILE A 106 -25.43 42.82 -8.01
N PHE A 107 -24.79 41.81 -7.40
CA PHE A 107 -24.39 40.58 -8.10
C PHE A 107 -25.46 39.50 -8.11
N GLY A 108 -26.55 39.67 -7.36
CA GLY A 108 -27.62 38.67 -7.25
C GLY A 108 -27.18 37.35 -6.62
N GLU A 109 -26.01 37.32 -5.97
CA GLU A 109 -25.48 36.13 -5.31
C GLU A 109 -26.37 35.75 -4.12
N LYS A 110 -27.02 34.59 -4.22
CA LYS A 110 -27.79 34.03 -3.10
C LYS A 110 -26.86 33.76 -1.93
N ALA A 111 -27.38 34.01 -0.73
CA ALA A 111 -26.70 33.54 0.46
C ALA A 111 -26.58 32.02 0.42
N SER A 112 -25.35 31.51 0.46
CA SER A 112 -25.14 30.12 0.84
C SER A 112 -25.38 30.02 2.34
N ASP A 113 -26.44 29.32 2.72
CA ASP A 113 -26.74 28.98 4.11
C ASP A 113 -25.80 27.90 4.65
N VAL A 114 -24.92 27.37 3.79
CA VAL A 114 -23.91 26.37 4.13
C VAL A 114 -22.49 26.93 4.02
N LYS A 115 -21.58 26.43 4.86
CA LYS A 115 -20.15 26.75 4.87
C LYS A 115 -19.34 25.53 4.44
N ASP A 116 -18.34 25.75 3.59
CA ASP A 116 -17.32 24.74 3.26
C ASP A 116 -16.48 24.40 4.51
N THR A 117 -16.53 23.14 4.93
CA THR A 117 -15.65 22.55 5.95
C THR A 117 -14.98 21.27 5.44
N SER A 118 -14.80 21.16 4.13
CA SER A 118 -14.27 20.00 3.43
C SER A 118 -12.86 19.60 3.88
N LEU A 119 -12.58 18.30 3.79
CA LEU A 119 -11.24 17.77 4.00
C LEU A 119 -10.39 18.04 2.77
N ARG A 120 -9.25 18.70 2.96
CA ARG A 120 -8.29 19.03 1.91
C ARG A 120 -6.95 18.36 2.17
N VAL A 121 -6.20 18.11 1.09
CA VAL A 121 -4.84 17.59 1.17
C VAL A 121 -3.95 18.60 1.91
N PRO A 122 -3.15 18.16 2.90
CA PRO A 122 -2.19 19.03 3.56
C PRO A 122 -1.26 19.74 2.57
N ASN A 123 -0.93 20.99 2.87
CA ASN A 123 0.00 21.76 2.04
C ASN A 123 1.35 21.03 1.90
N SER A 124 1.98 21.17 0.73
CA SER A 124 3.27 20.54 0.40
C SER A 124 3.26 19.01 0.31
N VAL A 125 2.09 18.36 0.39
CA VAL A 125 1.94 16.93 0.15
C VAL A 125 1.31 16.71 -1.22
N SER A 126 1.89 15.79 -1.99
CA SER A 126 1.34 15.29 -3.24
C SER A 126 1.43 13.78 -3.25
N GLY A 127 0.39 13.12 -3.72
CA GLY A 127 0.36 11.66 -3.72
C GLY A 127 -0.85 11.12 -4.44
N THR A 128 -1.02 9.81 -4.36
CA THR A 128 -2.12 9.09 -4.98
C THR A 128 -3.03 8.53 -3.90
N ILE A 129 -4.33 8.64 -4.11
CA ILE A 129 -5.32 8.01 -3.25
C ILE A 129 -5.27 6.51 -3.47
N ILE A 130 -4.98 5.74 -2.43
CA ILE A 130 -4.89 4.28 -2.50
C ILE A 130 -6.17 3.59 -2.06
N ASP A 131 -6.85 4.15 -1.07
CA ASP A 131 -8.03 3.53 -0.47
C ASP A 131 -8.91 4.60 0.17
N VAL A 132 -10.20 4.31 0.22
CA VAL A 132 -11.24 5.16 0.82
C VAL A 132 -12.20 4.27 1.58
N GLN A 133 -12.38 4.55 2.86
CA GLN A 133 -13.28 3.82 3.74
C GLN A 133 -14.36 4.76 4.25
N VAL A 134 -15.62 4.34 4.14
CA VAL A 134 -16.78 5.09 4.60
C VAL A 134 -17.43 4.33 5.73
N PHE A 135 -17.46 4.93 6.91
CA PHE A 135 -18.14 4.41 8.08
C PHE A 135 -19.44 5.17 8.28
N THR A 136 -20.55 4.47 8.38
CA THR A 136 -21.88 5.07 8.51
C THR A 136 -22.54 4.58 9.78
N ARG A 137 -23.04 5.50 10.60
CA ARG A 137 -23.78 5.16 11.82
C ARG A 137 -25.04 4.37 11.47
N ASP A 138 -25.37 3.40 12.32
CA ASP A 138 -26.63 2.66 12.23
C ASP A 138 -27.85 3.58 12.32
N GLY A 139 -28.77 3.45 11.35
CA GLY A 139 -29.96 4.30 11.22
C GLY A 139 -29.82 5.53 10.30
N VAL A 140 -28.61 5.83 9.79
CA VAL A 140 -28.41 6.83 8.73
C VAL A 140 -28.46 6.14 7.36
N GLU A 141 -29.13 6.75 6.38
CA GLU A 141 -29.18 6.22 5.02
C GLU A 141 -27.77 6.22 4.39
N LYS A 142 -27.41 5.10 3.75
CA LYS A 142 -26.10 4.94 3.12
C LYS A 142 -26.08 5.66 1.77
N ASP A 143 -25.01 6.43 1.53
CA ASP A 143 -24.83 7.09 0.23
C ASP A 143 -24.59 6.06 -0.89
N LYS A 144 -24.76 6.48 -2.15
CA LYS A 144 -24.41 5.67 -3.32
C LYS A 144 -23.00 5.08 -3.21
N ARG A 145 -22.03 5.89 -2.80
CA ARG A 145 -20.64 5.46 -2.65
C ARG A 145 -20.45 4.41 -1.55
N ALA A 146 -21.14 4.55 -0.41
CA ALA A 146 -21.09 3.57 0.66
C ALA A 146 -21.69 2.23 0.22
N LEU A 147 -22.78 2.25 -0.54
CA LEU A 147 -23.40 1.06 -1.13
C LEU A 147 -22.48 0.38 -2.16
N GLU A 148 -21.80 1.16 -3.01
CA GLU A 148 -20.81 0.62 -3.96
C GLU A 148 -19.64 -0.08 -3.25
N ILE A 149 -19.10 0.54 -2.20
CA ILE A 149 -17.99 -0.04 -1.41
C ILE A 149 -18.47 -1.32 -0.71
N GLU A 150 -19.67 -1.31 -0.12
CA GLU A 150 -20.25 -2.49 0.52
C GLU A 150 -20.40 -3.66 -0.48
N GLN A 151 -20.92 -3.38 -1.69
CA GLN A 151 -21.04 -4.37 -2.74
C GLN A 151 -19.68 -4.91 -3.22
N MET A 152 -18.68 -4.03 -3.33
CA MET A 152 -17.32 -4.41 -3.69
C MET A 152 -16.72 -5.34 -2.63
N GLN A 153 -16.84 -4.98 -1.35
CA GLN A 153 -16.36 -5.79 -0.22
C GLN A 153 -17.08 -7.14 -0.14
N LEU A 154 -18.40 -7.18 -0.37
CA LEU A 154 -19.15 -8.44 -0.41
C LEU A 154 -18.70 -9.34 -1.56
N LYS A 155 -18.43 -8.75 -2.74
CA LYS A 155 -17.95 -9.50 -3.91
C LYS A 155 -16.55 -10.06 -3.68
N GLU A 156 -15.64 -9.27 -3.11
CA GLU A 156 -14.29 -9.69 -2.77
C GLU A 156 -14.30 -10.77 -1.69
N ALA A 157 -15.04 -10.54 -0.59
CA ALA A 157 -15.22 -11.52 0.47
C ALA A 157 -15.78 -12.86 -0.03
N LYS A 158 -16.75 -12.82 -0.96
CA LYS A 158 -17.30 -14.02 -1.60
C LYS A 158 -16.23 -14.72 -2.44
N LYS A 159 -15.46 -13.97 -3.24
CA LYS A 159 -14.41 -14.52 -4.09
C LYS A 159 -13.34 -15.22 -3.25
N ASP A 160 -12.79 -14.54 -2.23
CA ASP A 160 -11.73 -15.09 -1.39
C ASP A 160 -12.15 -16.39 -0.71
N LEU A 161 -13.34 -16.38 -0.08
CA LEU A 161 -13.86 -17.56 0.60
C LEU A 161 -14.12 -18.70 -0.40
N THR A 162 -14.61 -18.38 -1.60
CA THR A 162 -14.87 -19.40 -2.63
C THR A 162 -13.57 -20.01 -3.14
N GLU A 163 -12.51 -19.21 -3.33
CA GLU A 163 -11.19 -19.70 -3.71
C GLU A 163 -10.57 -20.58 -2.61
N GLU A 164 -10.67 -20.14 -1.35
CA GLU A 164 -10.25 -20.95 -0.19
C GLU A 164 -10.98 -22.29 -0.16
N PHE A 165 -12.31 -22.27 -0.31
CA PHE A 165 -13.13 -23.47 -0.34
C PHE A 165 -12.75 -24.39 -1.51
N GLN A 166 -12.54 -23.86 -2.71
CA GLN A 166 -12.15 -24.65 -3.89
C GLN A 166 -10.78 -25.31 -3.73
N ILE A 167 -9.82 -24.64 -3.10
CA ILE A 167 -8.49 -25.22 -2.83
C ILE A 167 -8.61 -26.37 -1.83
N LEU A 168 -9.37 -26.18 -0.76
CA LEU A 168 -9.61 -27.22 0.26
C LEU A 168 -10.40 -28.40 -0.31
N GLU A 169 -11.48 -28.13 -1.05
CA GLU A 169 -12.27 -29.11 -1.78
C GLU A 169 -11.39 -29.91 -2.74
N GLY A 170 -10.55 -29.23 -3.54
CA GLY A 170 -9.61 -29.88 -4.45
C GLY A 170 -8.61 -30.79 -3.72
N GLY A 171 -8.07 -30.35 -2.59
CA GLY A 171 -7.17 -31.16 -1.76
C GLY A 171 -7.86 -32.40 -1.18
N LEU A 172 -9.10 -32.26 -0.69
CA LEU A 172 -9.90 -33.36 -0.16
C LEU A 172 -10.26 -34.36 -1.26
N LEU A 173 -10.76 -33.89 -2.41
CA LEU A 173 -11.13 -34.73 -3.54
C LEU A 173 -9.93 -35.49 -4.12
N ASN A 174 -8.73 -34.89 -4.11
CA ASN A 174 -7.51 -35.60 -4.51
C ASN A 174 -7.17 -36.75 -3.55
N ARG A 175 -7.43 -36.61 -2.24
CA ARG A 175 -7.29 -37.70 -1.27
C ARG A 175 -8.36 -38.78 -1.47
N VAL A 176 -9.61 -38.39 -1.68
CA VAL A 176 -10.72 -39.31 -2.00
C VAL A 176 -10.41 -40.11 -3.27
N ARG A 177 -9.87 -39.46 -4.32
CA ARG A 177 -9.44 -40.13 -5.55
C ARG A 177 -8.38 -41.20 -5.29
N ALA A 178 -7.39 -40.92 -4.45
CA ALA A 178 -6.36 -41.88 -4.11
C ALA A 178 -6.94 -43.11 -3.37
N VAL A 179 -7.90 -42.90 -2.47
CA VAL A 179 -8.61 -43.97 -1.75
C VAL A 179 -9.47 -44.81 -2.71
N LEU A 180 -10.19 -44.17 -3.64
CA LEU A 180 -11.03 -44.86 -4.63
C LEU A 180 -10.20 -45.70 -5.60
N ILE A 181 -9.03 -45.23 -6.03
CA ILE A 181 -8.10 -46.00 -6.86
C ILE A 181 -7.58 -47.23 -6.10
N ALA A 182 -7.19 -47.05 -4.82
CA ALA A 182 -6.78 -48.16 -3.96
C ALA A 182 -7.89 -49.20 -3.76
N GLY A 183 -9.14 -48.74 -3.74
CA GLY A 183 -10.34 -49.55 -3.65
C GLY A 183 -10.83 -50.22 -4.94
N GLY A 184 -10.06 -50.15 -6.03
CA GLY A 184 -10.33 -50.88 -7.28
C GLY A 184 -11.07 -50.09 -8.38
N TYR A 185 -11.31 -48.79 -8.22
CA TYR A 185 -11.86 -47.96 -9.30
C TYR A 185 -10.78 -47.55 -10.31
N SER A 186 -11.06 -47.73 -11.61
CA SER A 186 -10.16 -47.30 -12.68
C SER A 186 -10.16 -45.78 -12.88
N GLU A 187 -8.98 -45.18 -13.08
CA GLU A 187 -8.82 -43.72 -13.30
C GLU A 187 -9.75 -43.17 -14.39
N ALA A 188 -9.90 -43.88 -15.50
CA ALA A 188 -10.76 -43.48 -16.62
C ALA A 188 -12.26 -43.37 -16.26
N LYS A 189 -12.74 -44.14 -15.28
CA LYS A 189 -14.15 -44.05 -14.80
C LYS A 189 -14.35 -42.90 -13.81
N LEU A 190 -13.33 -42.60 -13.01
CA LEU A 190 -13.35 -41.49 -12.06
C LEU A 190 -13.31 -40.16 -12.81
N ASP A 191 -12.46 -40.03 -13.84
CA ASP A 191 -12.34 -38.81 -14.63
C ASP A 191 -13.59 -38.51 -15.49
N ALA A 192 -14.38 -39.53 -15.81
CA ALA A 192 -15.66 -39.39 -16.51
C ALA A 192 -16.83 -38.98 -15.59
N THR A 193 -16.67 -39.13 -14.27
CA THR A 193 -17.70 -38.84 -13.27
C THR A 193 -17.45 -37.48 -12.63
N ASP A 194 -18.52 -36.73 -12.34
CA ASP A 194 -18.39 -35.45 -11.63
C ASP A 194 -17.76 -35.67 -10.25
N ARG A 195 -16.81 -34.81 -9.88
CA ARG A 195 -16.01 -34.92 -8.66
C ARG A 195 -16.87 -34.92 -7.40
N LYS A 196 -18.02 -34.25 -7.44
CA LYS A 196 -18.96 -34.19 -6.30
C LYS A 196 -19.64 -35.54 -6.02
N LYS A 197 -19.77 -36.39 -7.04
CA LYS A 197 -20.38 -37.72 -6.92
C LYS A 197 -19.40 -38.77 -6.41
N TRP A 198 -18.10 -38.46 -6.32
CA TRP A 198 -17.09 -39.39 -5.79
C TRP A 198 -17.31 -39.71 -4.31
N LEU A 199 -17.92 -38.78 -3.56
CA LEU A 199 -18.25 -38.93 -2.14
C LEU A 199 -19.43 -39.88 -1.90
N GLU A 200 -20.22 -40.18 -2.94
CA GLU A 200 -21.39 -41.07 -2.88
C GLU A 200 -21.06 -42.51 -3.33
N LEU A 201 -19.82 -42.76 -3.79
CA LEU A 201 -19.40 -44.08 -4.25
C LEU A 201 -19.11 -45.01 -3.08
N THR A 202 -19.51 -46.28 -3.23
CA THR A 202 -19.27 -47.32 -2.23
C THR A 202 -18.05 -48.17 -2.58
N LEU A 203 -17.32 -48.58 -1.54
CA LEU A 203 -16.16 -49.46 -1.61
C LEU A 203 -16.47 -50.82 -0.97
N GLU A 204 -15.86 -51.89 -1.48
CA GLU A 204 -16.01 -53.25 -0.95
C GLU A 204 -15.16 -53.50 0.30
N ASP A 205 -14.09 -52.71 0.52
CA ASP A 205 -13.20 -52.81 1.68
C ASP A 205 -13.70 -51.90 2.82
N ASP A 206 -14.05 -52.52 3.95
CA ASP A 206 -14.56 -51.86 5.15
C ASP A 206 -13.63 -50.76 5.71
N ALA A 207 -12.30 -50.94 5.59
CA ALA A 207 -11.34 -49.96 6.11
C ALA A 207 -11.26 -48.71 5.22
N LEU A 208 -11.32 -48.89 3.90
CA LEU A 208 -11.30 -47.79 2.94
C LEU A 208 -12.66 -47.07 2.89
N GLN A 209 -13.76 -47.81 3.09
CA GLN A 209 -15.10 -47.26 3.20
C GLN A 209 -15.22 -46.34 4.42
N SER A 210 -14.70 -46.73 5.58
CA SER A 210 -14.67 -45.88 6.78
C SER A 210 -13.86 -44.59 6.57
N GLN A 211 -12.75 -44.67 5.82
CA GLN A 211 -11.97 -43.48 5.46
C GLN A 211 -12.72 -42.55 4.50
N LEU A 212 -13.47 -43.10 3.53
CA LEU A 212 -14.29 -42.32 2.60
C LEU A 212 -15.44 -41.61 3.33
N GLU A 213 -16.10 -42.28 4.27
CA GLU A 213 -17.13 -41.68 5.12
C GLU A 213 -16.58 -40.53 5.99
N GLN A 214 -15.40 -40.71 6.61
CA GLN A 214 -14.73 -39.63 7.35
C GLN A 214 -14.40 -38.43 6.44
N MET A 215 -14.01 -38.66 5.19
CA MET A 215 -13.74 -37.59 4.23
C MET A 215 -15.03 -36.90 3.76
N ALA A 216 -16.14 -37.62 3.65
CA ALA A 216 -17.46 -37.05 3.35
C ALA A 216 -17.96 -36.17 4.50
N GLU A 217 -17.84 -36.62 5.75
CA GLU A 217 -18.14 -35.81 6.93
C GLU A 217 -17.28 -34.54 6.98
N GLN A 218 -15.97 -34.65 6.69
CA GLN A 218 -15.08 -33.49 6.59
C GLN A 218 -15.51 -32.50 5.49
N TYR A 219 -15.99 -32.99 4.34
CA TYR A 219 -16.50 -32.13 3.28
C TYR A 219 -17.74 -31.35 3.73
N ASP A 220 -18.68 -32.01 4.38
CA ASP A 220 -19.90 -31.38 4.89
C ASP A 220 -19.59 -30.37 6.01
N GLU A 221 -18.64 -30.68 6.90
CA GLU A 221 -18.16 -29.75 7.92
C GLU A 221 -17.52 -28.50 7.29
N LEU A 222 -16.64 -28.68 6.30
CA LEU A 222 -16.01 -27.56 5.58
C LEU A 222 -17.04 -26.68 4.87
N LYS A 223 -18.08 -27.28 4.28
CA LYS A 223 -19.16 -26.55 3.63
C LYS A 223 -20.00 -25.76 4.63
N ALA A 224 -20.37 -26.38 5.76
CA ALA A 224 -21.11 -25.70 6.82
C ALA A 224 -20.28 -24.56 7.46
N GLU A 225 -18.98 -24.77 7.63
CA GLU A 225 -18.06 -23.74 8.13
C GLU A 225 -17.93 -22.58 7.13
N PHE A 226 -17.83 -22.87 5.83
CA PHE A 226 -17.83 -21.86 4.76
C PHE A 226 -19.09 -21.01 4.79
N ASP A 227 -20.28 -21.62 4.82
CA ASP A 227 -21.56 -20.88 4.85
C ASP A 227 -21.66 -20.00 6.11
N LYS A 228 -21.23 -20.53 7.26
CA LYS A 228 -21.18 -19.78 8.53
C LYS A 228 -20.19 -18.61 8.48
N LYS A 229 -19.00 -18.80 7.90
CA LYS A 229 -17.99 -17.75 7.71
C LYS A 229 -18.50 -16.68 6.76
N PHE A 230 -19.12 -17.08 5.66
CA PHE A 230 -19.69 -16.17 4.67
C PHE A 230 -20.79 -15.31 5.30
N GLU A 231 -21.74 -15.90 6.00
CA GLU A 231 -22.83 -15.15 6.64
C GLU A 231 -22.31 -14.22 7.75
N THR A 232 -21.30 -14.66 8.51
CA THR A 232 -20.64 -13.81 9.52
C THR A 232 -19.95 -12.60 8.86
N LYS A 233 -19.24 -12.81 7.74
CA LYS A 233 -18.52 -11.75 7.02
C LYS A 233 -19.52 -10.79 6.35
N ARG A 234 -20.57 -11.31 5.74
CA ARG A 234 -21.70 -10.52 5.20
C ARG A 234 -22.35 -9.65 6.26
N ARG A 235 -22.69 -10.23 7.41
CA ARG A 235 -23.29 -9.49 8.52
C ARG A 235 -22.38 -8.34 8.99
N LYS A 236 -21.07 -8.59 9.12
CA LYS A 236 -20.10 -7.56 9.53
C LYS A 236 -19.99 -6.41 8.53
N ILE A 237 -20.11 -6.69 7.24
CA ILE A 237 -20.01 -5.68 6.18
C ILE A 237 -21.31 -4.84 6.09
N THR A 238 -22.47 -5.48 6.27
CA THR A 238 -23.75 -4.79 6.15
C THR A 238 -24.16 -4.04 7.41
N GLN A 239 -23.78 -4.54 8.59
CA GLN A 239 -24.06 -3.90 9.88
C GLN A 239 -23.45 -2.50 9.92
N GLY A 240 -24.24 -1.51 10.38
CA GLY A 240 -23.77 -0.15 10.59
C GLY A 240 -22.67 -0.07 11.66
N ASP A 241 -21.82 0.94 11.53
CA ASP A 241 -20.68 1.12 12.42
C ASP A 241 -21.10 1.81 13.73
N ASP A 242 -20.49 1.37 14.84
CA ASP A 242 -20.65 2.03 16.14
C ASP A 242 -19.75 3.28 16.21
N LEU A 243 -20.33 4.44 15.89
CA LEU A 243 -19.64 5.72 15.84
C LEU A 243 -19.90 6.55 17.10
N ALA A 244 -18.87 7.28 17.56
CA ALA A 244 -18.92 8.16 18.73
C ALA A 244 -20.14 9.10 18.72
N PRO A 245 -20.78 9.37 19.87
CA PRO A 245 -22.04 10.14 19.93
C PRO A 245 -21.98 11.45 19.14
N GLY A 246 -23.03 11.71 18.35
CA GLY A 246 -23.12 12.90 17.48
C GLY A 246 -22.38 12.79 16.14
N VAL A 247 -21.56 11.75 15.90
CA VAL A 247 -20.96 11.48 14.58
C VAL A 247 -21.88 10.67 13.68
N LEU A 248 -22.29 11.22 12.54
CA LEU A 248 -23.18 10.54 11.58
C LEU A 248 -22.39 9.63 10.64
N LYS A 249 -21.24 10.12 10.14
CA LYS A 249 -20.43 9.45 9.13
C LYS A 249 -18.96 9.82 9.27
N ILE A 250 -18.07 8.89 9.00
CA ILE A 250 -16.62 9.12 8.92
C ILE A 250 -16.13 8.62 7.57
N VAL A 251 -15.42 9.47 6.83
CA VAL A 251 -14.72 9.07 5.62
C VAL A 251 -13.23 9.12 5.90
N LYS A 252 -12.56 7.97 5.79
CA LYS A 252 -11.11 7.86 5.85
C LYS A 252 -10.56 7.74 4.44
N VAL A 253 -9.56 8.55 4.14
CA VAL A 253 -8.88 8.57 2.86
C VAL A 253 -7.41 8.26 3.12
N TYR A 254 -6.91 7.23 2.43
CA TYR A 254 -5.52 6.83 2.50
C TYR A 254 -4.76 7.43 1.32
N LEU A 255 -3.81 8.31 1.64
CA LEU A 255 -2.95 8.98 0.67
C LEU A 255 -1.56 8.35 0.69
N ALA A 256 -1.15 7.74 -0.42
CA ALA A 256 0.22 7.27 -0.60
C ALA A 256 1.07 8.39 -1.19
N VAL A 257 2.11 8.76 -0.44
CA VAL A 257 3.07 9.81 -0.80
C VAL A 257 4.40 9.13 -1.06
N LYS A 258 4.88 9.21 -2.30
CA LYS A 258 6.23 8.77 -2.67
C LYS A 258 7.19 9.92 -2.36
N ARG A 259 8.01 9.77 -1.32
CA ARG A 259 9.03 10.76 -0.94
C ARG A 259 10.38 10.33 -1.47
N ARG A 260 10.92 11.12 -2.40
CA ARG A 260 12.28 10.96 -2.88
C ARG A 260 13.24 11.61 -1.90
N ILE A 261 14.45 11.07 -1.85
CA ILE A 261 15.56 11.64 -1.10
C ILE A 261 15.87 13.05 -1.60
N GLN A 262 16.05 13.99 -0.68
CA GLN A 262 16.31 15.40 -0.99
C GLN A 262 17.35 15.99 -0.03
N PRO A 263 17.99 17.12 -0.41
CA PRO A 263 18.83 17.87 0.52
C PRO A 263 18.07 18.24 1.80
N GLY A 264 18.73 18.10 2.95
CA GLY A 264 18.13 18.24 4.27
C GLY A 264 17.67 16.92 4.89
N ASP A 265 17.52 15.84 4.11
CA ASP A 265 17.23 14.53 4.67
C ASP A 265 18.43 13.99 5.46
N LYS A 266 18.12 13.25 6.53
CA LYS A 266 19.12 12.68 7.43
C LYS A 266 19.38 11.23 7.09
N MET A 267 20.64 10.90 6.87
CA MET A 267 21.12 9.54 6.66
C MET A 267 22.03 9.11 7.81
N ALA A 268 22.13 7.80 8.03
CA ALA A 268 23.06 7.24 8.99
C ALA A 268 23.57 5.86 8.55
N GLY A 269 24.83 5.56 8.86
CA GLY A 269 25.38 4.21 8.80
C GLY A 269 25.23 3.47 10.12
N ARG A 270 25.53 2.16 10.10
CA ARG A 270 25.41 1.27 11.27
C ARG A 270 26.42 1.57 12.38
N HIS A 271 27.51 2.27 12.04
CA HIS A 271 28.58 2.63 12.97
C HIS A 271 28.39 4.01 13.62
N GLY A 272 27.15 4.51 13.64
CA GLY A 272 26.80 5.78 14.29
C GLY A 272 27.25 7.03 13.52
N ASN A 273 27.78 6.88 12.31
CA ASN A 273 28.06 7.98 11.38
C ASN A 273 26.72 8.50 10.84
N LYS A 274 26.28 9.65 11.37
CA LYS A 274 25.06 10.33 10.96
C LYS A 274 25.45 11.52 10.10
N GLY A 275 24.59 11.88 9.16
CA GLY A 275 24.81 13.05 8.34
C GLY A 275 23.55 13.55 7.68
N VAL A 276 23.60 14.80 7.22
CA VAL A 276 22.52 15.45 6.48
C VAL A 276 22.97 15.59 5.04
N ILE A 277 22.08 15.28 4.10
CA ILE A 277 22.38 15.44 2.68
C ILE A 277 22.47 16.93 2.38
N SER A 278 23.65 17.38 1.97
CA SER A 278 23.89 18.79 1.65
C SER A 278 23.52 19.10 0.20
N LYS A 279 23.87 18.21 -0.71
CA LYS A 279 23.67 18.38 -2.15
C LYS A 279 23.57 17.02 -2.84
N ILE A 280 22.70 16.98 -3.86
CA ILE A 280 22.62 15.92 -4.84
C ILE A 280 23.39 16.40 -6.08
N ASN A 281 24.46 15.69 -6.44
CA ASN A 281 25.36 16.08 -7.51
C ASN A 281 25.08 15.27 -8.79
N PRO A 282 25.14 15.88 -9.99
CA PRO A 282 25.07 15.15 -11.25
C PRO A 282 26.12 14.05 -11.34
N VAL A 283 25.85 13.00 -12.12
CA VAL A 283 26.70 11.80 -12.19
C VAL A 283 28.07 12.10 -12.78
N GLU A 284 28.13 13.03 -13.74
CA GLU A 284 29.34 13.53 -14.40
C GLU A 284 30.28 14.27 -13.45
N ASP A 285 29.75 14.89 -12.40
CA ASP A 285 30.52 15.63 -11.41
C ASP A 285 30.93 14.73 -10.22
N MET A 286 30.59 13.44 -10.22
CA MET A 286 30.99 12.51 -9.17
C MET A 286 32.40 11.96 -9.42
N PRO A 287 33.20 11.71 -8.37
CA PRO A 287 34.44 10.94 -8.51
C PRO A 287 34.16 9.59 -9.15
N TYR A 288 35.02 9.18 -10.09
CA TYR A 288 34.92 7.91 -10.79
C TYR A 288 36.26 7.16 -10.75
N ASP A 289 36.22 5.84 -10.98
CA ASP A 289 37.43 5.02 -11.07
C ASP A 289 37.99 4.94 -12.50
N GLU A 290 39.12 4.25 -12.67
CA GLU A 290 39.75 4.03 -13.97
C GLU A 290 38.84 3.35 -15.00
N LYS A 291 37.78 2.66 -14.56
CA LYS A 291 36.78 2.02 -15.41
C LYS A 291 35.59 2.93 -15.74
N GLY A 292 35.65 4.20 -15.31
CA GLY A 292 34.59 5.19 -15.50
C GLY A 292 33.36 4.99 -14.61
N GLN A 293 33.44 4.17 -13.56
CA GLN A 293 32.32 3.94 -12.67
C GLN A 293 32.27 5.02 -11.57
N PRO A 294 31.21 5.85 -11.52
CA PRO A 294 31.07 6.91 -10.52
C PRO A 294 30.74 6.33 -9.13
N VAL A 295 31.11 7.09 -8.10
CA VAL A 295 30.77 6.84 -6.70
C VAL A 295 29.34 7.33 -6.42
N ASP A 296 28.60 6.63 -5.56
CA ASP A 296 27.22 6.99 -5.22
C ASP A 296 27.15 8.05 -4.09
N ILE A 297 28.07 7.98 -3.12
CA ILE A 297 28.11 8.84 -1.93
C ILE A 297 29.55 9.23 -1.59
N VAL A 298 29.78 10.50 -1.27
CA VAL A 298 31.06 10.98 -0.76
C VAL A 298 30.93 11.40 0.71
N LEU A 299 31.75 10.78 1.57
CA LEU A 299 31.80 11.02 3.01
C LEU A 299 33.10 11.72 3.39
N ASN A 300 33.03 12.49 4.48
CA ASN A 300 34.19 13.18 5.02
C ASN A 300 35.13 12.20 5.75
N PRO A 301 36.42 12.08 5.35
CA PRO A 301 37.36 11.21 6.06
C PRO A 301 37.65 11.71 7.48
N LEU A 302 37.56 13.03 7.74
CA LEU A 302 37.90 13.63 9.03
C LEU A 302 36.93 13.21 10.15
N GLY A 303 35.70 12.82 9.80
CA GLY A 303 34.70 12.35 10.75
C GLY A 303 35.02 10.97 11.37
N VAL A 304 35.92 10.19 10.76
CA VAL A 304 36.23 8.83 11.21
C VAL A 304 37.23 8.81 12.39
N PRO A 305 38.40 9.48 12.32
CA PRO A 305 39.35 9.48 13.43
C PRO A 305 38.77 10.09 14.70
N SER A 306 38.05 11.21 14.58
CA SER A 306 37.48 11.92 15.73
C SER A 306 36.44 11.10 16.50
N ARG A 307 35.73 10.18 15.84
CA ARG A 307 34.67 9.35 16.45
C ARG A 307 35.14 7.94 16.77
N MET A 308 36.38 7.59 16.41
CA MET A 308 36.97 6.27 16.59
C MET A 308 36.10 5.11 16.05
N ASN A 309 35.25 5.37 15.05
CA ASN A 309 34.35 4.38 14.47
C ASN A 309 34.97 3.70 13.24
N ILE A 310 36.15 3.10 13.44
CA ILE A 310 36.96 2.44 12.41
C ILE A 310 36.19 1.31 11.68
N GLY A 311 35.19 0.73 12.34
CA GLY A 311 34.32 -0.29 11.76
C GLY A 311 33.72 0.09 10.40
N GLN A 312 33.39 1.37 10.17
CA GLN A 312 32.87 1.81 8.87
C GLN A 312 33.90 1.70 7.74
N ILE A 313 35.18 1.87 8.05
CA ILE A 313 36.26 1.69 7.07
C ILE A 313 36.41 0.20 6.74
N LEU A 314 36.39 -0.67 7.77
CA LEU A 314 36.43 -2.11 7.57
C LEU A 314 35.22 -2.61 6.76
N GLU A 315 34.03 -2.07 7.03
CA GLU A 315 32.81 -2.34 6.27
C GLU A 315 32.96 -1.95 4.79
N VAL A 316 33.54 -0.79 4.49
CA VAL A 316 33.76 -0.36 3.10
C VAL A 316 34.77 -1.25 2.39
N HIS A 317 35.88 -1.64 3.03
CA HIS A 317 36.86 -2.56 2.43
C HIS A 317 36.25 -3.94 2.15
N LEU A 318 35.56 -4.52 3.14
CA LEU A 318 34.89 -5.80 2.98
C LEU A 318 33.79 -5.73 1.92
N GLY A 319 33.02 -4.64 1.89
CA GLY A 319 31.98 -4.39 0.89
C GLY A 319 32.55 -4.29 -0.53
N LEU A 320 33.70 -3.64 -0.70
CA LEU A 320 34.40 -3.57 -1.98
C LEU A 320 34.89 -4.95 -2.43
N ALA A 321 35.49 -5.73 -1.52
CA ALA A 321 35.92 -7.10 -1.81
C ALA A 321 34.74 -8.01 -2.22
N ALA A 322 33.64 -7.95 -1.45
CA ALA A 322 32.41 -8.70 -1.74
C ALA A 322 31.80 -8.30 -3.10
N LYS A 323 31.77 -7.00 -3.41
CA LYS A 323 31.30 -6.51 -4.71
C LYS A 323 32.18 -7.00 -5.85
N GLY A 324 33.50 -7.01 -5.67
CA GLY A 324 34.44 -7.55 -6.66
C GLY A 324 34.24 -9.04 -6.95
N ILE A 325 33.94 -9.86 -5.92
CA ILE A 325 33.56 -11.27 -6.11
C ILE A 325 32.23 -11.34 -6.89
N GLY A 326 31.23 -10.54 -6.50
CA GLY A 326 29.94 -10.49 -7.17
C GLY A 326 30.03 -10.08 -8.65
N ASP A 327 30.93 -9.16 -8.99
CA ASP A 327 31.14 -8.72 -10.37
C ASP A 327 31.79 -9.81 -11.23
N LYS A 328 32.72 -10.60 -10.67
CA LYS A 328 33.26 -11.80 -11.33
C LYS A 328 32.18 -12.83 -11.60
N ILE A 329 31.35 -13.12 -10.61
CA ILE A 329 30.21 -14.04 -10.76
C ILE A 329 29.27 -13.53 -11.84
N ASN A 330 28.91 -12.24 -11.82
CA ASN A 330 28.04 -11.64 -12.82
C ASN A 330 28.63 -11.72 -14.23
N GLN A 331 29.94 -11.54 -14.37
CA GLN A 331 30.63 -11.71 -15.65
C GLN A 331 30.53 -13.16 -16.15
N MET A 332 30.81 -14.15 -15.31
CA MET A 332 30.69 -15.58 -15.66
C MET A 332 29.26 -15.96 -16.09
N VAL A 333 28.25 -15.38 -15.42
CA VAL A 333 26.83 -15.59 -15.78
C VAL A 333 26.51 -14.98 -17.14
N LYS A 334 26.97 -13.75 -17.40
CA LYS A 334 26.77 -13.08 -18.70
C LYS A 334 27.46 -13.80 -19.86
N GLU A 335 28.63 -14.38 -19.60
CA GLU A 335 29.38 -15.20 -20.55
C GLU A 335 28.83 -16.63 -20.68
N GLN A 336 27.76 -16.98 -19.95
CA GLN A 336 27.15 -18.32 -19.93
C GLN A 336 28.18 -19.45 -19.74
N GLN A 337 29.13 -19.23 -18.83
CA GLN A 337 30.19 -20.22 -18.60
C GLN A 337 29.64 -21.54 -18.09
N GLU A 338 30.35 -22.63 -18.40
CA GLU A 338 29.97 -23.97 -17.98
C GLU A 338 29.79 -24.08 -16.46
N LEU A 339 28.73 -24.79 -16.08
CA LEU A 339 28.30 -24.99 -14.69
C LEU A 339 29.40 -25.56 -13.79
N ALA A 340 30.34 -26.34 -14.35
CA ALA A 340 31.49 -26.87 -13.62
C ALA A 340 32.47 -25.77 -13.18
N LYS A 341 32.86 -24.88 -14.10
CA LYS A 341 33.76 -23.74 -13.82
C LYS A 341 33.11 -22.72 -12.88
N PHE A 342 31.81 -22.51 -13.05
CA PHE A 342 31.01 -21.68 -12.16
C PHE A 342 30.99 -22.23 -10.73
N ARG A 343 30.67 -23.52 -10.55
CA ARG A 343 30.64 -24.18 -9.24
C ARG A 343 32.01 -24.21 -8.57
N GLU A 344 33.08 -24.45 -9.32
CA GLU A 344 34.44 -24.44 -8.77
C GLU A 344 34.83 -23.05 -8.25
N SER A 345 34.59 -22.01 -9.04
CA SER A 345 34.88 -20.63 -8.66
C SER A 345 34.04 -20.20 -7.44
N TYR A 346 32.75 -20.57 -7.43
CA TYR A 346 31.86 -20.27 -6.30
C TYR A 346 32.33 -20.95 -5.00
N ARG A 347 32.74 -22.23 -5.05
CA ARG A 347 33.29 -22.93 -3.88
C ARG A 347 34.56 -22.27 -3.35
N ARG A 348 35.44 -21.81 -4.25
CA ARG A 348 36.68 -21.11 -3.88
C ARG A 348 36.45 -19.75 -3.22
N PHE A 349 35.30 -19.11 -3.45
CA PHE A 349 34.95 -17.84 -2.81
C PHE A 349 34.18 -17.99 -1.49
N THR A 350 33.67 -19.20 -1.18
CA THR A 350 32.82 -19.45 0.00
C THR A 350 33.60 -20.10 1.16
N ILE A 351 34.82 -20.56 0.89
CA ILE A 351 35.78 -21.14 1.85
C ILE A 351 36.92 -20.13 2.00
#